data_AF-A0A931G3W7-F1
#
_entry.id   AF-A0A931G3W7-F1
#
_cell.length_a   1.000
_cell.length_b   1.000
_cell.length_c   1.000
_cell.angle_alpha   90.00
_cell.angle_beta   90.00
_cell.angle_gamma   90.00
#
_symmetry.space_group_name_H-M   'P 1'
#
loop_
_entity.id
_entity.type
_entity.pdbx_description
1 polymer ?
#
loop_
_entity_poly.entity_id
_entity_poly.type
_entity_poly.pdbx_seq_one_letter_code
_entity_poly.pdbx_strand_id
1 'polypeptide(L)'
;MADHNRRTPRRGRARKRAIRAQAARAGVAYSVAARQLEAVGLRSGETIASYGRTIYPGRQRLIDERARRTFEQRRDDTRRAALLPDGRARHLVERFPPAYGLYHGEGRQELLSMLYVTVAAHAPELVPPVGELAWIAEMGEETAVDMECARLDREVRELLEREELDEQPFAGVRQILDALLMVANDGHAPGTRVRLTSPDQERTGVIVGAVWGPPGPPVAYRLRAEDSATVLTAGPGELVVLAGQ
;
A
#
# COMPACT_ATOMS: atom_id res chain seq x y z
N MET A 1 -28.06 14.54 -23.96
CA MET A 1 -28.61 13.79 -22.82
C MET A 1 -28.00 12.39 -22.79
N ALA A 2 -27.02 12.17 -21.91
CA ALA A 2 -26.60 10.83 -21.48
C ALA A 2 -25.82 10.98 -20.16
N ASP A 3 -26.58 11.18 -19.09
CA ASP A 3 -26.05 11.30 -17.73
C ASP A 3 -25.43 9.96 -17.29
N HIS A 4 -24.09 9.92 -17.22
CA HIS A 4 -23.35 8.76 -16.76
C HIS A 4 -23.47 8.69 -15.24
N ASN A 5 -24.52 8.00 -14.81
CA ASN A 5 -24.83 7.68 -13.42
C ASN A 5 -23.69 6.84 -12.81
N ARG A 6 -22.69 7.53 -12.24
CA ARG A 6 -21.60 6.93 -11.45
C ARG A 6 -22.24 6.17 -10.28
N ARG A 7 -22.29 4.84 -10.40
CA ARG A 7 -22.75 3.94 -9.33
C ARG A 7 -21.87 4.12 -8.10
N THR A 8 -22.36 4.88 -7.13
CA THR A 8 -21.82 4.91 -5.78
C THR A 8 -21.82 3.48 -5.21
N PRO A 9 -20.70 3.01 -4.62
CA PRO A 9 -20.67 1.69 -4.00
C PRO A 9 -21.78 1.60 -2.94
N ARG A 10 -22.71 0.65 -3.08
CA ARG A 10 -23.79 0.42 -2.09
C ARG A 10 -23.17 0.26 -0.70
N ARG A 11 -23.33 1.27 0.16
CA ARG A 11 -22.74 1.43 1.51
C ARG A 11 -22.85 0.18 2.40
N GLY A 12 -23.83 -0.70 2.16
CA GLY A 12 -23.99 -1.96 2.89
C GLY A 12 -23.03 -3.09 2.52
N ARG A 13 -22.40 -3.10 1.33
CA ARG A 13 -21.55 -4.22 0.89
C ARG A 13 -20.19 -4.26 1.59
N ALA A 14 -19.56 -3.10 1.80
CA ALA A 14 -18.28 -3.00 2.52
C ALA A 14 -18.45 -3.46 3.98
N ARG A 15 -19.48 -2.93 4.66
CA ARG A 15 -19.85 -3.32 6.02
C ARG A 15 -20.10 -4.83 6.14
N LYS A 16 -20.89 -5.43 5.24
CA LYS A 16 -21.14 -6.89 5.24
C LYS A 16 -19.86 -7.71 5.06
N ARG A 17 -18.90 -7.24 4.23
CA ARG A 17 -17.60 -7.91 4.06
C ARG A 17 -16.75 -7.82 5.32
N ALA A 18 -16.67 -6.65 5.95
CA ALA A 18 -15.96 -6.46 7.21
C ALA A 18 -16.53 -7.37 8.32
N ILE A 19 -17.86 -7.46 8.44
CA ILE A 19 -18.50 -8.35 9.43
C ILE A 19 -18.17 -9.82 9.14
N ARG A 20 -18.22 -10.27 7.89
CA ARG A 20 -17.88 -11.66 7.53
C ARG A 20 -16.41 -11.97 7.82
N ALA A 21 -15.51 -11.07 7.48
CA ALA A 21 -14.08 -11.24 7.73
C ALA A 21 -13.76 -11.26 9.23
N GLN A 22 -14.40 -10.40 10.04
CA GLN A 22 -14.30 -10.44 11.51
C GLN A 22 -14.85 -11.74 12.09
N ALA A 23 -16.00 -12.20 11.60
CA ALA A 23 -16.61 -13.47 12.02
C ALA A 23 -15.67 -14.65 11.76
N ALA A 24 -15.10 -14.73 10.55
CA ALA A 24 -14.15 -15.78 10.17
C ALA A 24 -12.87 -15.73 11.01
N ARG A 25 -12.29 -14.53 11.21
CA ARG A 25 -11.04 -14.36 11.96
C ARG A 25 -11.19 -14.68 13.45
N ALA A 26 -12.26 -14.20 14.08
CA ALA A 26 -12.50 -14.42 15.50
C ALA A 26 -13.17 -15.76 15.81
N GLY A 27 -13.54 -16.55 14.79
CA GLY A 27 -14.27 -17.80 14.97
C GLY A 27 -15.66 -17.60 15.60
N VAL A 28 -16.27 -16.43 15.40
CA VAL A 28 -17.55 -16.06 16.02
C VAL A 28 -18.68 -15.95 14.99
N ALA A 29 -19.93 -16.06 15.46
CA ALA A 29 -21.08 -15.85 14.61
C ALA A 29 -21.11 -14.41 14.03
N TYR A 30 -21.66 -14.27 12.82
CA TYR A 30 -21.81 -12.98 12.12
C TYR A 30 -22.41 -11.87 12.99
N SER A 31 -23.45 -12.17 13.78
CA SER A 31 -24.11 -11.21 14.67
C SER A 31 -23.23 -10.75 15.84
N VAL A 32 -22.35 -11.61 16.34
CA VAL A 32 -21.36 -11.25 17.38
C VAL A 32 -20.30 -10.33 16.77
N ALA A 33 -19.77 -10.68 15.61
CA ALA A 33 -18.86 -9.83 14.85
C ALA A 33 -19.48 -8.48 14.49
N ALA A 34 -20.78 -8.44 14.14
CA ALA A 34 -21.49 -7.20 13.86
C ALA A 34 -21.56 -6.29 15.09
N ARG A 35 -21.88 -6.84 16.26
CA ARG A 35 -21.91 -6.09 17.53
C ARG A 35 -20.53 -5.61 17.96
N GLN A 36 -19.50 -6.42 17.77
CA GLN A 36 -18.11 -6.01 18.03
C GLN A 36 -17.71 -4.83 17.15
N LEU A 37 -18.06 -4.85 15.85
CA LEU A 37 -17.81 -3.73 14.94
C LEU A 37 -18.67 -2.48 15.26
N GLU A 38 -19.89 -2.66 15.77
CA GLU A 38 -20.73 -1.55 16.25
C GLU A 38 -20.16 -0.91 17.52
N ALA A 39 -19.59 -1.70 18.43
CA ALA A 39 -18.94 -1.21 19.65
C ALA A 39 -17.72 -0.31 19.36
N VAL A 40 -17.09 -0.45 18.18
CA VAL A 40 -15.99 0.42 17.71
C VAL A 40 -16.49 1.82 17.28
N GLY A 41 -17.82 2.02 17.17
CA GLY A 41 -18.40 3.33 16.86
C GLY A 41 -18.11 3.81 15.44
N LEU A 42 -18.01 2.89 14.47
CA LEU A 42 -17.74 3.22 13.07
C LEU A 42 -18.80 4.18 12.50
N ARG A 43 -18.36 5.32 11.97
CA ARG A 43 -19.23 6.29 11.29
C ARG A 43 -19.54 5.83 9.86
N SER A 44 -20.54 6.45 9.23
CA SER A 44 -20.96 6.09 7.86
C SER A 44 -19.80 6.24 6.87
N GLY A 45 -19.34 5.12 6.30
CA GLY A 45 -18.27 5.07 5.31
C GLY A 45 -16.89 4.76 5.89
N GLU A 46 -16.77 4.68 7.22
CA GLU A 46 -15.56 4.22 7.89
C GLU A 46 -15.41 2.68 7.80
N THR A 47 -14.16 2.21 7.83
CA THR A 47 -13.84 0.78 7.92
C THR A 47 -12.67 0.56 8.85
N ILE A 48 -12.63 -0.56 9.58
CA ILE A 48 -11.40 -0.93 10.30
C ILE A 48 -10.33 -1.27 9.27
N ALA A 49 -9.09 -0.84 9.53
CA ALA A 49 -7.96 -1.00 8.62
C ALA A 49 -7.69 -2.46 8.28
N SER A 50 -7.99 -3.39 9.18
CA SER A 50 -7.87 -4.83 8.94
C SER A 50 -8.91 -5.43 7.96
N TYR A 51 -9.83 -4.63 7.40
CA TYR A 51 -10.91 -5.08 6.50
C TYR A 51 -11.01 -4.26 5.20
N GLY A 52 -10.02 -3.42 4.92
CA GLY A 52 -10.02 -2.52 3.78
C GLY A 52 -9.68 -3.17 2.44
N ARG A 53 -9.92 -2.41 1.37
CA ARG A 53 -9.14 -2.53 0.12
C ARG A 53 -8.05 -1.47 0.19
N THR A 54 -6.95 -1.66 -0.52
CA THR A 54 -5.94 -0.61 -0.67
C THR A 54 -6.57 0.68 -1.20
N ILE A 55 -6.41 1.76 -0.43
CA ILE A 55 -6.83 3.12 -0.78
C ILE A 55 -5.57 3.93 -1.02
N TYR A 56 -5.56 4.66 -2.13
CA TYR A 56 -4.52 5.62 -2.48
C TYR A 56 -5.12 7.03 -2.47
N PRO A 57 -5.19 7.67 -1.29
CA PRO A 57 -5.84 8.97 -1.17
C PRO A 57 -5.06 10.05 -1.91
N GLY A 58 -5.79 11.03 -2.45
CA GLY A 58 -5.21 12.12 -3.25
C GLY A 58 -4.59 11.67 -4.58
N ARG A 59 -4.72 10.40 -4.96
CA ARG A 59 -4.17 9.82 -6.20
C ARG A 59 -5.23 9.41 -7.21
N GLN A 60 -6.51 9.77 -6.98
CA GLN A 60 -7.60 9.41 -7.89
C GLN A 60 -7.33 9.85 -9.34
N ARG A 61 -6.77 11.05 -9.53
CA ARG A 61 -6.39 11.52 -10.86
C ARG A 61 -5.35 10.63 -11.53
N LEU A 62 -4.31 10.22 -10.81
CA LEU A 62 -3.26 9.34 -11.34
C LEU A 62 -3.81 7.93 -11.63
N ILE A 63 -4.72 7.43 -10.79
CA ILE A 63 -5.45 6.17 -11.04
C ILE A 63 -6.31 6.29 -12.30
N ASP A 64 -7.06 7.38 -12.44
CA ASP A 64 -7.93 7.63 -13.60
C ASP A 64 -7.13 7.79 -14.89
N GLU A 65 -6.01 8.52 -14.85
CA GLU A 65 -5.08 8.66 -15.99
C GLU A 65 -4.49 7.31 -16.38
N ARG A 66 -4.07 6.50 -15.40
CA ARG A 66 -3.55 5.16 -15.63
C ARG A 66 -4.60 4.19 -16.18
N ALA A 67 -5.86 4.33 -15.76
CA ALA A 67 -6.98 3.53 -16.26
C ALA A 67 -7.34 3.88 -17.72
N ARG A 68 -6.95 5.06 -18.20
CA ARG A 68 -7.16 5.49 -19.60
C ARG A 68 -6.00 5.11 -20.53
N ARG A 69 -4.93 4.50 -20.02
CA ARG A 69 -3.79 4.08 -20.84
C ARG A 69 -4.20 3.08 -21.90
N THR A 70 -3.66 3.23 -23.10
CA THR A 70 -3.80 2.22 -24.15
C THR A 70 -3.09 0.93 -23.73
N PHE A 71 -3.39 -0.18 -24.42
CA PHE A 71 -2.67 -1.42 -24.20
C PHE A 71 -1.16 -1.25 -24.45
N GLU A 72 -0.77 -0.58 -25.53
CA GLU A 72 0.63 -0.30 -25.86
C GLU A 72 1.33 0.47 -24.75
N GLN A 73 0.70 1.53 -24.23
CA GLN A 73 1.24 2.30 -23.11
C GLN A 73 1.41 1.47 -21.84
N ARG A 74 0.46 0.57 -21.54
CA ARG A 74 0.58 -0.35 -20.41
C ARG A 74 1.72 -1.35 -20.62
N ARG A 75 1.84 -1.89 -21.82
CA ARG A 75 2.90 -2.84 -22.19
C ARG A 75 4.30 -2.22 -22.12
N ASP A 76 4.45 -0.97 -22.58
CA ASP A 76 5.74 -0.28 -22.51
C ASP A 76 6.12 0.06 -21.06
N ASP A 77 5.13 0.38 -20.22
CA ASP A 77 5.32 0.59 -18.79
C ASP A 77 5.70 -0.71 -18.06
N THR A 78 5.04 -1.83 -18.34
CA THR A 78 5.38 -3.14 -17.74
C THR A 78 6.73 -3.66 -18.23
N ARG A 79 7.10 -3.44 -19.49
CA ARG A 79 8.46 -3.72 -20.00
C ARG A 79 9.50 -2.94 -19.23
N ARG A 80 9.28 -1.65 -19.00
CA ARG A 80 10.18 -0.84 -18.17
C ARG A 80 10.25 -1.40 -16.74
N ALA A 81 9.11 -1.72 -16.13
CA ALA A 81 9.04 -2.26 -14.77
C ALA A 81 9.76 -3.61 -14.62
N ALA A 82 9.82 -4.42 -15.67
CA ALA A 82 10.49 -5.72 -15.71
C ALA A 82 12.02 -5.64 -15.90
N LEU A 83 12.56 -4.48 -16.30
CA LEU A 83 14.01 -4.29 -16.45
C LEU A 83 14.64 -3.98 -15.09
N LEU A 84 15.22 -5.00 -14.45
CA LEU A 84 15.99 -4.83 -13.22
C LEU A 84 17.44 -4.40 -13.51
N PRO A 85 18.06 -3.60 -12.63
CA PRO A 85 17.48 -2.93 -11.47
C PRO A 85 16.77 -1.60 -11.83
N ASP A 86 17.26 -0.90 -12.86
CA ASP A 86 16.95 0.51 -13.10
C ASP A 86 15.54 0.78 -13.63
N GLY A 87 15.04 -0.08 -14.49
CA GLY A 87 13.70 0.06 -15.05
C GLY A 87 12.63 -0.10 -13.98
N ARG A 88 12.77 -1.08 -13.08
CA ARG A 88 11.89 -1.25 -11.92
C ARG A 88 11.97 -0.04 -10.99
N ALA A 89 13.17 0.40 -10.63
CA ALA A 89 13.36 1.57 -9.78
C ALA A 89 12.69 2.82 -10.36
N ARG A 90 12.91 3.10 -11.65
CA ARG A 90 12.28 4.21 -12.36
C ARG A 90 10.75 4.09 -12.36
N HIS A 91 10.23 2.93 -12.74
CA HIS A 91 8.79 2.68 -12.78
C HIS A 91 8.13 2.96 -11.42
N LEU A 92 8.74 2.52 -10.31
CA LEU A 92 8.21 2.78 -8.98
C LEU A 92 8.25 4.26 -8.59
N VAL A 93 9.34 4.98 -8.90
CA VAL A 93 9.42 6.43 -8.62
C VAL A 93 8.38 7.22 -9.42
N GLU A 94 8.13 6.85 -10.68
CA GLU A 94 7.11 7.47 -11.53
C GLU A 94 5.69 7.12 -11.06
N ARG A 95 5.46 5.89 -10.60
CA ARG A 95 4.20 5.44 -9.99
C ARG A 95 3.89 6.17 -8.69
N PHE A 96 4.92 6.50 -7.93
CA PHE A 96 4.81 7.12 -6.62
C PHE A 96 5.51 8.48 -6.58
N PRO A 97 4.93 9.49 -7.28
CA PRO A 97 5.47 10.83 -7.26
C PRO A 97 5.34 11.44 -5.85
N PRO A 98 6.21 12.39 -5.48
CA PRO A 98 6.11 13.09 -4.21
C PRO A 98 4.79 13.86 -4.11
N ALA A 99 4.06 13.69 -3.02
CA ALA A 99 2.77 14.34 -2.81
C ALA A 99 2.45 14.46 -1.32
N TYR A 100 1.93 15.61 -0.87
CA TYR A 100 1.41 15.81 0.49
C TYR A 100 2.37 15.37 1.62
N GLY A 101 3.66 15.67 1.50
CA GLY A 101 4.65 15.25 2.51
C GLY A 101 4.98 13.73 2.50
N LEU A 102 4.58 12.99 1.46
CA LEU A 102 4.90 11.59 1.22
C LEU A 102 5.69 11.38 -0.06
N TYR A 103 6.43 10.27 -0.10
CA TYR A 103 7.25 9.81 -1.21
C TYR A 103 8.35 10.84 -1.58
N HIS A 104 8.80 11.69 -0.66
CA HIS A 104 9.85 12.69 -0.94
C HIS A 104 11.25 12.10 -0.81
N GLY A 105 12.24 12.79 -1.38
CA GLY A 105 13.64 12.41 -1.33
C GLY A 105 14.29 12.61 -2.70
N GLU A 106 15.49 13.18 -2.69
CA GLU A 106 16.35 13.23 -3.87
C GLU A 106 17.00 11.85 -4.10
N GLY A 107 17.32 11.53 -5.36
CA GLY A 107 18.02 10.29 -5.67
C GLY A 107 17.22 8.99 -5.44
N ARG A 108 15.88 9.06 -5.29
CA ARG A 108 15.04 7.88 -4.98
C ARG A 108 15.20 6.75 -6.00
N GLN A 109 15.38 7.09 -7.29
CA GLN A 109 15.55 6.08 -8.34
C GLN A 109 16.91 5.39 -8.18
N GLU A 110 17.98 6.17 -8.03
CA GLU A 110 19.35 5.69 -7.88
C GLU A 110 19.50 4.83 -6.62
N LEU A 111 18.87 5.27 -5.53
CA LEU A 111 18.81 4.51 -4.28
C LEU A 111 18.06 3.18 -4.45
N LEU A 112 16.86 3.19 -5.06
CA LEU A 112 16.13 1.94 -5.34
C LEU A 112 16.96 1.00 -6.23
N SER A 113 17.58 1.51 -7.29
CA SER A 113 18.46 0.73 -8.16
C SER A 113 19.59 0.09 -7.37
N MET A 114 20.28 0.85 -6.52
CA MET A 114 21.38 0.36 -5.69
C MET A 114 20.92 -0.74 -4.72
N LEU A 115 19.74 -0.58 -4.10
CA LEU A 115 19.18 -1.59 -3.20
C LEU A 115 18.83 -2.88 -3.96
N TYR A 116 18.23 -2.78 -5.15
CA TYR A 116 17.97 -3.96 -5.99
C TYR A 116 19.27 -4.68 -6.38
N VAL A 117 20.32 -3.96 -6.76
CA VAL A 117 21.65 -4.55 -7.04
C VAL A 117 22.21 -5.25 -5.82
N THR A 118 22.12 -4.60 -4.66
CA THR A 118 22.63 -5.13 -3.39
C THR A 118 21.93 -6.43 -3.03
N VAL A 119 20.60 -6.46 -3.08
CA VAL A 119 19.83 -7.68 -2.82
C VAL A 119 20.12 -8.75 -3.87
N ALA A 120 20.18 -8.41 -5.16
CA ALA A 120 20.49 -9.37 -6.23
C ALA A 120 21.89 -9.99 -6.08
N ALA A 121 22.86 -9.24 -5.57
CA ALA A 121 24.21 -9.74 -5.30
C ALA A 121 24.26 -10.68 -4.08
N HIS A 122 23.45 -10.42 -3.05
CA HIS A 122 23.44 -11.22 -1.81
C HIS A 122 22.47 -12.41 -1.84
N ALA A 123 21.38 -12.31 -2.60
CA ALA A 123 20.30 -13.29 -2.70
C ALA A 123 19.83 -13.41 -4.16
N PRO A 124 20.68 -13.90 -5.08
CA PRO A 124 20.37 -13.99 -6.51
C PRO A 124 19.14 -14.84 -6.82
N GLU A 125 18.79 -15.80 -5.95
CA GLU A 125 17.59 -16.62 -6.05
C GLU A 125 16.27 -15.85 -5.85
N LEU A 126 16.33 -14.62 -5.36
CA LEU A 126 15.17 -13.72 -5.26
C LEU A 126 14.93 -12.93 -6.55
N VAL A 127 15.91 -12.89 -7.47
CA VAL A 127 15.77 -12.20 -8.75
C VAL A 127 14.93 -13.06 -9.69
N PRO A 128 13.77 -12.57 -10.17
CA PRO A 128 12.94 -13.37 -11.04
C PRO A 128 13.64 -13.67 -12.38
N PRO A 129 13.38 -14.83 -13.00
CA PRO A 129 13.99 -15.18 -14.29
C PRO A 129 13.64 -14.15 -15.38
N VAL A 130 14.65 -13.68 -16.11
CA VAL A 130 14.48 -12.62 -17.13
C VAL A 130 13.44 -12.99 -18.19
N GLY A 131 13.42 -14.25 -18.63
CA GLY A 131 12.44 -14.73 -19.61
C GLY A 131 11.01 -14.71 -19.11
N GLU A 132 10.80 -15.02 -17.83
CA GLU A 132 9.48 -15.00 -17.19
C GLU A 132 8.98 -13.56 -17.02
N LEU A 133 9.83 -12.67 -16.49
CA LEU A 133 9.50 -11.25 -16.39
C LEU A 133 9.22 -10.59 -17.75
N ALA A 134 10.01 -10.92 -18.77
CA ALA A 134 9.77 -10.42 -20.12
C ALA A 134 8.41 -10.88 -20.66
N TRP A 135 8.05 -12.15 -20.45
CA TRP A 135 6.76 -12.68 -20.85
C TRP A 135 5.59 -12.01 -20.10
N ILE A 136 5.68 -11.89 -18.77
CA ILE A 136 4.67 -11.19 -17.95
C ILE A 136 4.52 -9.73 -18.42
N ALA A 137 5.63 -9.06 -18.73
CA ALA A 137 5.60 -7.69 -19.20
C ALA A 137 4.83 -7.50 -20.51
N GLU A 138 4.84 -8.48 -21.42
CA GLU A 138 4.08 -8.40 -22.67
C GLU A 138 2.56 -8.38 -22.45
N MET A 139 2.08 -8.85 -21.30
CA MET A 139 0.65 -8.85 -20.96
C MET A 139 0.11 -7.44 -20.64
N GLY A 140 0.99 -6.46 -20.38
CA GLY A 140 0.58 -5.10 -20.00
C GLY A 140 -0.14 -5.06 -18.64
N GLU A 141 0.09 -6.05 -17.78
CA GLU A 141 -0.49 -6.17 -16.45
C GLU A 141 0.52 -5.79 -15.37
N GLU A 142 0.46 -4.54 -14.90
CA GLU A 142 1.35 -4.00 -13.86
C GLU A 142 1.32 -4.84 -12.58
N THR A 143 0.13 -5.27 -12.13
CA THR A 143 -0.01 -6.14 -10.95
C THR A 143 0.70 -7.48 -11.12
N ALA A 144 0.80 -8.03 -12.34
CA ALA A 144 1.49 -9.28 -12.57
C ALA A 144 3.01 -9.12 -12.38
N VAL A 145 3.57 -8.00 -12.87
CA VAL A 145 4.98 -7.65 -12.61
C VAL A 145 5.23 -7.37 -11.13
N ASP A 146 4.28 -6.72 -10.44
CA ASP A 146 4.36 -6.49 -8.99
C ASP A 146 4.38 -7.82 -8.20
N MET A 147 3.52 -8.77 -8.55
CA MET A 147 3.47 -10.08 -7.88
C MET A 147 4.76 -10.87 -8.09
N GLU A 148 5.30 -10.88 -9.31
CA GLU A 148 6.52 -11.62 -9.63
C GLU A 148 7.73 -11.07 -8.87
N CYS A 149 7.83 -9.75 -8.74
CA CYS A 149 8.92 -9.12 -8.00
C CYS A 149 8.66 -8.97 -6.49
N ALA A 150 7.50 -9.39 -5.97
CA ALA A 150 7.11 -9.08 -4.59
C ALA A 150 8.11 -9.59 -3.54
N ARG A 151 8.76 -10.73 -3.79
CA ARG A 151 9.80 -11.26 -2.90
C ARG A 151 11.07 -10.40 -2.90
N LEU A 152 11.51 -9.98 -4.09
CA LEU A 152 12.65 -9.07 -4.24
C LEU A 152 12.37 -7.73 -3.58
N ASP A 153 11.19 -7.15 -3.82
CA ASP A 153 10.76 -5.87 -3.22
C ASP A 153 10.71 -5.94 -1.69
N ARG A 154 10.28 -7.10 -1.16
CA ARG A 154 10.25 -7.35 0.28
C ARG A 154 11.64 -7.34 0.88
N GLU A 155 12.60 -8.04 0.27
CA GLU A 155 13.97 -8.06 0.78
C GLU A 155 14.63 -6.67 0.67
N VAL A 156 14.37 -5.93 -0.40
CA VAL A 156 14.80 -4.52 -0.53
C VAL A 156 14.21 -3.65 0.58
N ARG A 157 12.93 -3.85 0.92
CA ARG A 157 12.28 -3.15 2.03
C ARG A 157 12.88 -3.54 3.38
N GLU A 158 13.25 -4.79 3.59
CA GLU A 158 13.89 -5.27 4.82
C GLU A 158 15.31 -4.73 4.99
N LEU A 159 16.08 -4.65 3.90
CA LEU A 159 17.41 -4.04 3.91
C LEU A 159 17.38 -2.59 4.43
N LEU A 160 16.37 -1.81 4.02
CA LEU A 160 16.12 -0.43 4.51
C LEU A 160 15.69 -0.31 5.98
N GLU A 161 15.38 -1.43 6.63
CA GLU A 161 15.05 -1.47 8.07
C GLU A 161 16.26 -1.92 8.91
N ARG A 162 17.11 -2.79 8.36
CA ARG A 162 18.31 -3.33 9.04
C ARG A 162 19.43 -2.30 9.12
N GLU A 163 19.63 -1.58 8.02
CA GLU A 163 20.51 -0.43 8.01
C GLU A 163 19.78 0.66 8.81
N GLU A 164 20.26 1.02 10.01
CA GLU A 164 19.75 2.11 10.87
C GLU A 164 19.96 3.49 10.21
N LEU A 165 19.68 3.57 8.92
CA LEU A 165 19.79 4.76 8.13
C LEU A 165 18.79 5.77 8.66
N ASP A 166 19.30 6.96 9.00
CA ASP A 166 18.49 8.10 9.44
C ASP A 166 17.20 8.17 8.61
N GLU A 167 16.06 8.31 9.28
CA GLU A 167 14.75 8.15 8.65
C GLU A 167 14.55 9.09 7.45
N GLN A 168 15.25 10.22 7.40
CA GLN A 168 14.95 11.32 6.48
C GLN A 168 15.34 11.08 5.01
N PRO A 169 16.59 10.70 4.66
CA PRO A 169 16.94 10.47 3.25
C PRO A 169 16.20 9.28 2.61
N PHE A 170 15.79 8.28 3.40
CA PHE A 170 15.23 7.02 2.89
C PHE A 170 13.71 6.92 3.02
N ALA A 171 13.04 7.85 3.72
CA ALA A 171 11.61 7.83 3.97
C ALA A 171 10.77 7.65 2.70
N GLY A 172 11.12 8.34 1.62
CA GLY A 172 10.38 8.24 0.36
C GLY A 172 10.45 6.85 -0.25
N VAL A 173 11.63 6.26 -0.34
CA VAL A 173 11.80 4.90 -0.87
C VAL A 173 11.09 3.88 0.01
N ARG A 174 11.19 4.03 1.34
CA ARG A 174 10.45 3.19 2.28
C ARG A 174 8.94 3.26 2.04
N GLN A 175 8.40 4.48 1.84
CA GLN A 175 7.00 4.70 1.54
C GLN A 175 6.58 4.12 0.18
N ILE A 176 7.43 4.18 -0.84
CA ILE A 176 7.19 3.56 -2.15
C ILE A 176 7.00 2.06 -1.99
N LEU A 177 7.93 1.39 -1.31
CA LEU A 177 7.91 -0.06 -1.11
C LEU A 177 6.74 -0.47 -0.20
N ASP A 178 6.46 0.31 0.84
CA ASP A 178 5.27 0.09 1.67
C ASP A 178 4.00 0.18 0.82
N ALA A 179 3.85 1.22 -0.01
CA ALA A 179 2.69 1.42 -0.87
C ALA A 179 2.53 0.31 -1.93
N LEU A 180 3.63 -0.22 -2.43
CA LEU A 180 3.68 -1.33 -3.39
C LEU A 180 3.23 -2.64 -2.74
N LEU A 181 3.86 -3.02 -1.63
CA LEU A 181 3.61 -4.27 -0.92
C LEU A 181 2.20 -4.31 -0.28
N MET A 182 1.60 -3.15 0.02
CA MET A 182 0.23 -3.07 0.51
C MET A 182 -0.80 -3.54 -0.51
N VAL A 183 -0.56 -3.36 -1.81
CA VAL A 183 -1.48 -3.81 -2.87
C VAL A 183 -1.68 -5.30 -2.82
N ALA A 184 -0.58 -6.05 -2.69
CA ALA A 184 -0.60 -7.50 -2.64
C ALA A 184 -1.28 -8.04 -1.38
N ASN A 185 -1.36 -7.22 -0.31
CA ASN A 185 -1.85 -7.63 1.00
C ASN A 185 -3.18 -6.97 1.41
N ASP A 186 -3.88 -6.32 0.47
CA ASP A 186 -5.11 -5.54 0.72
C ASP A 186 -4.97 -4.50 1.86
N GLY A 187 -3.76 -4.04 2.14
CA GLY A 187 -3.47 -3.10 3.21
C GLY A 187 -3.65 -1.65 2.78
N HIS A 188 -3.55 -0.73 3.74
CA HIS A 188 -3.70 0.70 3.49
C HIS A 188 -2.36 1.38 3.19
N ALA A 189 -2.27 2.07 2.05
CA ALA A 189 -1.04 2.71 1.61
C ALA A 189 -0.75 4.01 2.39
N PRO A 190 0.51 4.47 2.41
CA PRO A 190 0.86 5.79 2.91
C PRO A 190 0.02 6.90 2.26
N GLY A 191 -0.51 7.79 3.11
CA GLY A 191 -1.49 8.82 2.78
C GLY A 191 -2.87 8.54 3.35
N THR A 192 -3.20 7.28 3.67
CA THR A 192 -4.51 6.91 4.21
C THR A 192 -4.78 7.62 5.53
N ARG A 193 -5.82 8.45 5.59
CA ARG A 193 -6.28 9.06 6.83
C ARG A 193 -6.94 8.01 7.70
N VAL A 194 -6.57 7.98 8.97
CA VAL A 194 -7.07 7.03 9.95
C VAL A 194 -7.38 7.74 11.25
N ARG A 195 -8.12 7.03 12.09
CA ARG A 195 -8.43 7.40 13.46
C ARG A 195 -8.10 6.23 14.36
N LEU A 196 -7.47 6.53 15.49
CA LEU A 196 -7.21 5.53 16.52
C LEU A 196 -8.51 5.15 17.23
N THR A 197 -8.69 3.87 17.53
CA THR A 197 -9.86 3.36 18.27
C THR A 197 -9.72 3.50 19.78
N SER A 198 -8.62 4.07 20.28
CA SER A 198 -8.37 4.19 21.72
C SER A 198 -9.49 4.98 22.41
N PRO A 199 -10.05 4.47 23.52
CA PRO A 199 -11.21 5.07 24.18
C PRO A 199 -10.94 6.44 24.80
N ASP A 200 -9.68 6.75 25.13
CA ASP A 200 -9.36 7.95 25.91
C ASP A 200 -9.14 9.21 25.06
N GLN A 201 -8.75 9.08 23.78
CA GLN A 201 -8.60 10.21 22.86
C GLN A 201 -8.82 9.79 21.40
N GLU A 202 -9.82 10.41 20.77
CA GLU A 202 -10.11 10.27 19.34
C GLU A 202 -9.05 11.04 18.53
N ARG A 203 -7.90 10.40 18.28
CA ARG A 203 -6.81 11.00 17.50
C ARG A 203 -6.89 10.59 16.03
N THR A 204 -6.80 11.56 15.14
CA THR A 204 -6.71 11.38 13.70
C THR A 204 -5.27 11.54 13.22
N GLY A 205 -4.95 10.85 12.13
CA GLY A 205 -3.62 10.89 11.54
C GLY A 205 -3.61 10.34 10.13
N VAL A 206 -2.41 10.27 9.58
CA VAL A 206 -2.15 9.74 8.23
C VAL A 206 -1.14 8.60 8.34
N ILE A 207 -1.40 7.49 7.66
CA ILE A 207 -0.43 6.41 7.50
C ILE A 207 0.78 6.98 6.74
N VAL A 208 1.97 6.89 7.31
CA VAL A 208 3.23 7.33 6.69
C VAL A 208 4.15 6.17 6.36
N GLY A 209 3.77 4.94 6.75
CA GLY A 209 4.51 3.73 6.46
C GLY A 209 3.93 2.53 7.20
N ALA A 210 4.61 1.41 7.12
CA ALA A 210 4.21 0.17 7.76
C ALA A 210 5.37 -0.54 8.46
N VAL A 211 4.98 -1.36 9.43
CA VAL A 211 5.83 -2.33 10.10
C VAL A 211 5.44 -3.70 9.58
N TRP A 212 6.44 -4.43 9.10
CA TRP A 212 6.27 -5.69 8.41
C TRP A 212 6.79 -6.82 9.30
N GLY A 213 6.02 -7.91 9.44
CA GLY A 213 6.46 -9.13 10.10
C GLY A 213 7.14 -10.10 9.12
N PRO A 214 7.20 -11.40 9.45
CA PRO A 214 7.47 -12.47 8.47
C PRO A 214 6.54 -12.37 7.24
N PRO A 215 6.79 -13.10 6.13
CA PRO A 215 6.08 -12.91 4.86
C PRO A 215 4.55 -12.87 5.07
N GLY A 216 3.93 -11.76 4.64
CA GLY A 216 2.52 -11.49 4.88
C GLY A 216 2.19 -10.00 5.05
N PRO A 217 0.95 -9.70 5.51
CA PRO A 217 0.46 -8.34 5.67
C PRO A 217 1.26 -7.56 6.74
N PRO A 218 1.15 -6.22 6.75
CA PRO A 218 1.75 -5.42 7.81
C PRO A 218 1.21 -5.82 9.19
N VAL A 219 2.10 -5.90 10.17
CA VAL A 219 1.74 -6.17 11.57
C VAL A 219 1.33 -4.89 12.31
N ALA A 220 1.82 -3.74 11.83
CA ALA A 220 1.42 -2.42 12.32
C ALA A 220 1.60 -1.34 11.24
N TYR A 221 1.03 -0.18 11.47
CA TYR A 221 1.18 1.02 10.66
C TYR A 221 1.90 2.11 11.44
N ARG A 222 2.75 2.85 10.74
CA ARG A 222 3.36 4.10 11.23
C ARG A 222 2.44 5.26 10.85
N LEU A 223 2.09 6.09 11.81
CA LEU A 223 1.09 7.15 11.70
C LEU A 223 1.70 8.47 12.09
N ARG A 224 1.50 9.51 11.28
CA ARG A 224 1.72 10.89 11.72
C ARG A 224 0.39 11.46 12.19
N ALA A 225 0.30 11.82 13.47
CA ALA A 225 -0.90 12.45 14.01
C ALA A 225 -1.07 13.87 13.41
N GLU A 226 -2.31 14.35 13.31
CA GLU A 226 -2.55 15.70 12.75
C GLU A 226 -2.08 16.82 13.69
N ASP A 227 -2.03 16.55 14.99
CA ASP A 227 -1.66 17.49 16.06
C ASP A 227 -0.19 17.36 16.51
N SER A 228 0.57 16.43 15.93
CA SER A 228 1.94 16.15 16.36
C SER A 228 2.84 15.73 15.20
N ALA A 229 4.09 16.21 15.21
CA ALA A 229 5.13 15.72 14.31
C ALA A 229 5.59 14.28 14.64
N THR A 230 5.18 13.75 15.80
CA THR A 230 5.58 12.43 16.26
C THR A 230 4.93 11.33 15.45
N VAL A 231 5.73 10.32 15.07
CA VAL A 231 5.23 9.11 14.44
C VAL A 231 4.82 8.11 15.53
N LEU A 232 3.57 7.68 15.48
CA LEU A 232 3.01 6.64 16.34
C LEU A 232 2.97 5.30 15.59
N THR A 233 2.98 4.19 16.31
CA THR A 233 2.75 2.87 15.74
C THR A 233 1.45 2.30 16.27
N ALA A 234 0.63 1.73 15.39
CA ALA A 234 -0.64 1.11 15.76
C ALA A 234 -0.95 -0.11 14.91
N GLY A 235 -1.55 -1.13 15.52
CA GLY A 235 -1.98 -2.34 14.84
C GLY A 235 -3.17 -2.10 13.89
N PRO A 236 -3.38 -2.93 12.85
CA PRO A 236 -4.52 -2.79 11.94
C PRO A 236 -5.90 -2.88 12.62
N GLY A 237 -5.98 -3.50 13.80
CA GLY A 237 -7.20 -3.58 14.61
C GLY A 237 -7.50 -2.31 15.40
N GLU A 238 -6.51 -1.43 15.56
CA GLU A 238 -6.60 -0.20 16.36
C GLU A 238 -6.92 1.03 15.50
N LEU A 239 -7.16 0.80 14.20
CA LEU A 239 -7.31 1.86 13.21
C LEU A 239 -8.63 1.77 12.47
N VAL A 240 -9.26 2.93 12.38
CA VAL A 240 -10.44 3.18 11.56
C VAL A 240 -10.03 4.08 10.40
N VAL A 241 -10.16 3.56 9.19
CA VAL A 241 -9.97 4.34 7.96
C VAL A 241 -11.16 5.26 7.77
N LEU A 242 -10.87 6.55 7.62
CA LEU A 242 -11.87 7.59 7.46
C LEU A 242 -12.48 7.56 6.05
N ALA A 243 -13.76 7.90 5.94
CA ALA A 243 -14.47 7.92 4.66
C ALA A 243 -14.03 9.07 3.73
N GLY A 244 -14.22 8.91 2.42
CA GLY A 244 -14.20 10.02 1.45
C GLY A 244 -12.81 10.55 1.07
N GLN A 245 -11.80 9.69 1.07
CA GLN A 245 -10.42 10.02 0.70
C GLN A 245 -10.10 9.77 -0.77
#